data_AF-A0A166S805-F1
#
_entry.id   AF-A0A166S805-F1
#
_cell.length_a   1.000
_cell.length_b   1.000
_cell.length_c   1.000
_cell.angle_alpha   90.00
_cell.angle_beta   90.00
_cell.angle_gamma   90.00
#
_symmetry.space_group_name_H-M   'P 1'
#
loop_
_entity.id
_entity.type
_entity.pdbx_description
1 polymer ?
#
loop_
_entity_poly.entity_id
_entity_poly.type
_entity_poly.pdbx_seq_one_letter_code
_entity_poly.pdbx_strand_id
1 'polypeptide(L)'
;MFLWNSCVMMRRDLRATDAERARFGMAAWLEVDELEAALNSHTCRLEKAFLFQGREYLFNTRTCISYEFKRFMPRATIDTGSAFYRRKAKQWLTHQAIAAQQVMLGLHTVTGQGSNGSITHQPFFVFWFMNQINRALSLWNLDRTLTVALDVSKVLIAPIDQLSAIWPCPEVHQHYNELRRLLDEACRCAGLPLPPPQEVPPAPPPLAVFAQKSSPTSQLLSSPRWGQNHDSRPVRPL
;
A
#
# COMPACT_ATOMS: atom_id res chain seq x y z
N MET A 1 -10.50 -8.43 -5.74
CA MET A 1 -10.59 -7.02 -6.19
C MET A 1 -11.94 -6.71 -6.83
N PHE A 2 -12.42 -7.50 -7.80
CA PHE A 2 -13.71 -7.26 -8.48
C PHE A 2 -14.89 -7.14 -7.53
N LEU A 3 -15.04 -8.05 -6.57
CA LEU A 3 -16.14 -8.01 -5.61
C LEU A 3 -16.20 -6.71 -4.79
N TRP A 4 -15.04 -6.22 -4.34
CA TRP A 4 -14.94 -4.91 -3.66
C TRP A 4 -15.39 -3.77 -4.57
N ASN A 5 -14.92 -3.75 -5.83
CA ASN A 5 -15.34 -2.74 -6.81
C ASN A 5 -16.85 -2.80 -7.07
N SER A 6 -17.43 -3.99 -7.21
CA SER A 6 -18.88 -4.17 -7.36
C SER A 6 -19.64 -3.61 -6.16
N CYS A 7 -19.14 -3.79 -4.93
CA CYS A 7 -19.74 -3.18 -3.75
C CYS A 7 -19.67 -1.64 -3.79
N VAL A 8 -18.53 -1.08 -4.20
CA VAL A 8 -18.37 0.38 -4.37
C VAL A 8 -19.31 0.92 -5.45
N MET A 9 -19.55 0.15 -6.51
CA MET A 9 -20.45 0.55 -7.59
C MET A 9 -21.91 0.47 -7.17
N MET A 10 -22.34 -0.63 -6.55
CA MET A 10 -23.69 -0.78 -6.02
C MET A 10 -24.02 0.32 -5.00
N ARG A 11 -23.06 0.71 -4.15
CA ARG A 11 -23.21 1.84 -3.24
C ARG A 11 -23.53 3.16 -3.96
N ARG A 12 -22.88 3.41 -5.10
CA ARG A 12 -23.00 4.66 -5.87
C ARG A 12 -24.18 4.65 -6.84
N ASP A 13 -24.79 3.48 -7.07
CA ASP A 13 -25.92 3.36 -7.97
C ASP A 13 -27.20 3.90 -7.32
N LEU A 14 -27.61 5.10 -7.77
CA LEU A 14 -28.83 5.76 -7.31
C LEU A 14 -30.11 5.14 -7.89
N ARG A 15 -30.00 4.30 -8.92
CA ARG A 15 -31.13 3.65 -9.58
C ARG A 15 -31.50 2.33 -8.93
N ALA A 16 -30.56 1.73 -8.19
CA ALA A 16 -30.78 0.48 -7.49
C ALA A 16 -31.81 0.64 -6.37
N THR A 17 -32.85 -0.18 -6.42
CA THR A 17 -33.87 -0.28 -5.38
C THR A 17 -33.29 -0.88 -4.09
N ASP A 18 -33.94 -0.63 -2.97
CA ASP A 18 -33.54 -1.20 -1.69
C ASP A 18 -33.57 -2.74 -1.71
N ALA A 19 -34.51 -3.35 -2.45
CA ALA A 19 -34.56 -4.80 -2.63
C ALA A 19 -33.38 -5.36 -3.46
N GLU A 20 -32.92 -4.63 -4.48
CA GLU A 20 -31.73 -5.00 -5.25
C GLU A 20 -30.47 -4.87 -4.41
N ARG A 21 -30.35 -3.79 -3.64
CA ARG A 21 -29.24 -3.56 -2.71
C ARG A 21 -29.17 -4.63 -1.62
N ALA A 22 -30.33 -5.04 -1.09
CA ALA A 22 -30.44 -6.13 -0.12
C ALA A 22 -29.93 -7.46 -0.69
N ARG A 23 -30.44 -7.84 -1.87
CA ARG A 23 -30.04 -9.09 -2.55
C ARG A 23 -28.55 -9.08 -2.88
N PHE A 24 -28.05 -7.96 -3.39
CA PHE A 24 -26.62 -7.79 -3.68
C PHE A 24 -25.78 -7.92 -2.41
N GLY A 25 -26.14 -7.21 -1.33
CA GLY A 25 -25.39 -7.23 -0.08
C GLY A 25 -25.30 -8.62 0.54
N MET A 26 -26.39 -9.38 0.50
CA MET A 26 -26.42 -10.78 0.95
C MET A 26 -25.57 -11.70 0.09
N ALA A 27 -25.69 -11.61 -1.24
CA ALA A 27 -24.86 -12.41 -2.15
C ALA A 27 -23.37 -12.10 -1.99
N ALA A 28 -23.01 -10.81 -1.91
CA ALA A 28 -21.64 -10.39 -1.69
C ALA A 28 -21.11 -10.84 -0.32
N TRP A 29 -21.95 -10.88 0.71
CA TRP A 29 -21.54 -11.40 2.03
C TRP A 29 -21.16 -12.88 1.96
N LEU A 30 -22.02 -13.71 1.36
CA LEU A 30 -21.77 -15.16 1.20
C LEU A 30 -20.52 -15.42 0.34
N GLU A 31 -20.39 -14.71 -0.78
CA GLU A 31 -19.22 -14.80 -1.65
C GLU A 31 -17.92 -14.48 -0.90
N VAL A 32 -17.91 -13.45 -0.04
CA VAL A 32 -16.72 -13.12 0.75
C VAL A 32 -16.38 -14.22 1.76
N ASP A 33 -17.37 -14.87 2.35
CA ASP A 33 -17.16 -15.98 3.28
C ASP A 33 -16.59 -17.21 2.55
N GLU A 34 -17.09 -17.52 1.35
CA GLU A 34 -16.56 -18.60 0.50
C GLU A 34 -15.13 -18.33 0.04
N LEU A 35 -14.84 -17.09 -0.43
CA LEU A 35 -13.49 -16.69 -0.83
C LEU A 35 -12.50 -16.75 0.34
N GLU A 36 -12.93 -16.36 1.55
CA GLU A 36 -12.08 -16.49 2.73
C GLU A 36 -11.84 -17.96 3.09
N ALA A 37 -12.84 -18.83 2.99
CA ALA A 37 -12.67 -20.26 3.22
C ALA A 37 -11.67 -20.87 2.23
N ALA A 38 -11.79 -20.55 0.94
CA ALA A 38 -10.84 -20.97 -0.09
C ALA A 38 -9.42 -20.42 0.16
N LEU A 39 -9.32 -19.16 0.59
CA LEU A 39 -8.05 -18.54 0.97
C LEU A 39 -7.48 -19.16 2.26
N ASN A 40 -8.27 -19.72 3.16
CA ASN A 40 -7.74 -20.41 4.33
C ASN A 40 -7.37 -21.88 4.04
N SER A 41 -7.93 -22.49 2.98
CA SER A 41 -7.63 -23.88 2.61
C SER A 41 -6.36 -24.05 1.78
N HIS A 42 -5.86 -22.99 1.15
CA HIS A 42 -4.64 -23.09 0.35
C HIS A 42 -3.38 -23.12 1.24
N THR A 43 -2.38 -23.92 0.81
CA THR A 43 -1.09 -24.05 1.50
C THR A 43 0.06 -23.37 0.76
N CYS A 44 -0.20 -22.79 -0.42
CA CYS A 44 0.82 -22.11 -1.19
C CYS A 44 1.23 -20.80 -0.48
N ARG A 45 2.52 -20.47 -0.48
CA ARG A 45 3.06 -19.26 0.18
C ARG A 45 2.76 -17.96 -0.60
N LEU A 46 1.72 -17.98 -1.44
CA LEU A 46 1.40 -16.91 -2.39
C LEU A 46 1.02 -15.62 -1.67
N GLU A 47 0.31 -15.69 -0.54
CA GLU A 47 -0.11 -14.49 0.20
C GLU A 47 1.07 -13.59 0.58
N LYS A 48 2.20 -14.19 0.96
CA LYS A 48 3.42 -13.46 1.33
C LYS A 48 4.01 -12.71 0.16
N ALA A 49 4.00 -13.32 -1.03
CA ALA A 49 4.55 -12.72 -2.25
C ALA A 49 3.77 -11.46 -2.70
N PHE A 50 2.49 -11.36 -2.32
CA PHE A 50 1.63 -10.22 -2.64
C PHE A 50 1.26 -9.39 -1.40
N LEU A 51 2.10 -9.38 -0.36
CA LEU A 51 1.89 -8.58 0.85
C LEU A 51 0.49 -8.75 1.47
N PHE A 52 -0.06 -9.96 1.41
CA PHE A 52 -1.38 -10.30 1.92
C PHE A 52 -2.54 -9.50 1.30
N GLN A 53 -2.36 -8.96 0.09
CA GLN A 53 -3.35 -8.10 -0.58
C GLN A 53 -4.72 -8.79 -0.80
N GLY A 54 -4.74 -10.13 -0.90
CA GLY A 54 -5.99 -10.90 -0.93
C GLY A 54 -6.84 -10.68 0.34
N ARG A 55 -6.21 -10.77 1.53
CA ARG A 55 -6.87 -10.52 2.83
C ARG A 55 -7.31 -9.08 2.98
N GLU A 56 -6.56 -8.14 2.40
CA GLU A 56 -6.97 -6.73 2.34
C GLU A 56 -8.27 -6.54 1.58
N TYR A 57 -8.39 -7.13 0.39
CA TYR A 57 -9.62 -7.01 -0.38
C TYR A 57 -10.80 -7.70 0.30
N LEU A 58 -10.60 -8.83 0.98
CA LEU A 58 -11.66 -9.47 1.76
C LEU A 58 -12.14 -8.56 2.89
N PHE A 59 -11.22 -7.96 3.66
CA PHE A 59 -11.56 -7.05 4.74
C PHE A 59 -12.27 -5.77 4.24
N ASN A 60 -11.78 -5.18 3.15
CA ASN A 60 -12.39 -4.02 2.51
C ASN A 60 -13.82 -4.30 2.06
N THR A 61 -14.03 -5.47 1.47
CA THR A 61 -15.35 -5.89 1.00
C THR A 61 -16.30 -6.09 2.18
N ARG A 62 -15.88 -6.81 3.24
CA ARG A 62 -16.71 -6.97 4.46
C ARG A 62 -17.06 -5.64 5.11
N THR A 63 -16.11 -4.72 5.19
CA THR A 63 -16.34 -3.40 5.78
C THR A 63 -17.34 -2.59 4.94
N CYS A 64 -17.19 -2.60 3.61
CA CYS A 64 -18.15 -1.98 2.71
C CYS A 64 -19.56 -2.57 2.92
N ILE A 65 -19.69 -3.89 2.93
CA ILE A 65 -21.00 -4.55 3.11
C ILE A 65 -21.60 -4.22 4.48
N SER A 66 -20.79 -4.31 5.54
CA SER A 66 -21.22 -4.08 6.93
C SER A 66 -21.60 -2.62 7.22
N TYR A 67 -21.11 -1.67 6.42
CA TYR A 67 -21.46 -0.26 6.57
C TYR A 67 -22.64 0.12 5.67
N GLU A 68 -22.60 -0.26 4.40
CA GLU A 68 -23.52 0.22 3.37
C GLU A 68 -24.80 -0.61 3.26
N PHE A 69 -24.70 -1.93 3.47
CA PHE A 69 -25.82 -2.85 3.27
C PHE A 69 -26.43 -3.38 4.56
N LYS A 70 -25.87 -3.02 5.73
CA LYS A 70 -26.33 -3.46 7.05
C LYS A 70 -27.82 -3.26 7.28
N ARG A 71 -28.38 -2.14 6.84
CA ARG A 71 -29.82 -1.83 7.00
C ARG A 71 -30.74 -2.79 6.26
N PHE A 72 -30.21 -3.54 5.31
CA PHE A 72 -30.95 -4.49 4.48
C PHE A 72 -30.74 -5.95 4.89
N MET A 73 -29.81 -6.21 5.82
CA MET A 73 -29.54 -7.56 6.29
C MET A 73 -30.49 -7.94 7.43
N PRO A 74 -30.93 -9.20 7.53
CA PRO A 74 -31.77 -9.65 8.64
C PRO A 74 -31.13 -9.35 9.99
N ARG A 75 -31.92 -8.93 10.99
CA ARG A 75 -31.43 -8.53 12.32
C ARG A 75 -30.63 -9.61 13.04
N ALA A 76 -30.98 -10.89 12.85
CA ALA A 76 -30.20 -12.03 13.35
C ALA A 76 -28.77 -12.08 12.78
N THR A 77 -28.59 -11.66 11.52
CA THR A 77 -27.30 -11.50 10.86
C THR A 77 -26.55 -10.27 11.39
N ILE A 78 -27.25 -9.22 11.83
CA ILE A 78 -26.64 -7.99 12.38
C ILE A 78 -26.07 -8.22 13.78
N ASP A 79 -26.81 -8.86 14.69
CA ASP A 79 -26.39 -9.06 16.08
C ASP A 79 -25.22 -10.06 16.17
N THR A 80 -25.32 -11.17 15.43
CA THR A 80 -24.19 -12.11 15.23
C THR A 80 -23.05 -11.43 14.46
N GLY A 81 -23.41 -10.59 13.49
CA GLY A 81 -22.49 -9.85 12.62
C GLY A 81 -21.64 -8.83 13.36
N SER A 82 -22.13 -8.20 14.43
CA SER A 82 -21.33 -7.20 15.18
C SER A 82 -20.16 -7.85 15.93
N ALA A 83 -20.41 -8.90 16.71
CA ALA A 83 -19.35 -9.62 17.42
C ALA A 83 -18.41 -10.36 16.44
N PHE A 84 -18.96 -10.92 15.35
CA PHE A 84 -18.19 -11.50 14.26
C PHE A 84 -17.30 -10.46 13.57
N TYR A 85 -17.85 -9.29 13.23
CA TYR A 85 -17.12 -8.19 12.61
C TYR A 85 -16.00 -7.69 13.52
N ARG A 86 -16.25 -7.51 14.82
CA ARG A 86 -15.20 -7.16 15.78
C ARG A 86 -14.07 -8.20 15.79
N ARG A 87 -14.40 -9.50 15.74
CA ARG A 87 -13.40 -10.58 15.65
C ARG A 87 -12.60 -10.51 14.36
N LYS A 88 -13.27 -10.30 13.22
CA LYS A 88 -12.63 -10.16 11.90
C LYS A 88 -11.76 -8.91 11.82
N ALA A 89 -12.21 -7.79 12.38
CA ALA A 89 -11.43 -6.57 12.50
C ALA A 89 -10.16 -6.81 13.32
N LYS A 90 -10.26 -7.48 14.48
CA LYS A 90 -9.09 -7.86 15.28
C LYS A 90 -8.13 -8.78 14.53
N GLN A 91 -8.65 -9.77 13.80
CA GLN A 91 -7.84 -10.66 12.98
C GLN A 91 -7.11 -9.90 11.86
N TRP A 92 -7.81 -9.03 11.14
CA TRP A 92 -7.22 -8.18 10.11
C TRP A 92 -6.15 -7.25 10.68
N LEU A 93 -6.41 -6.60 11.81
CA LEU A 93 -5.44 -5.76 12.53
C LEU A 93 -4.17 -6.54 12.89
N THR A 94 -4.33 -7.77 13.39
CA THR A 94 -3.19 -8.64 13.70
C THR A 94 -2.40 -9.00 12.45
N HIS A 95 -3.07 -9.29 11.34
CA HIS A 95 -2.42 -9.54 10.05
C HIS A 95 -1.67 -8.30 9.54
N GLN A 96 -2.18 -7.07 9.75
CA GLN A 96 -1.48 -5.83 9.36
C GLN A 96 -0.16 -5.67 10.11
N ALA A 97 -0.15 -5.92 11.43
CA ALA A 97 1.09 -5.85 12.20
C ALA A 97 2.13 -6.86 11.70
N ILE A 98 1.70 -8.10 11.39
CA ILE A 98 2.58 -9.12 10.81
C ILE A 98 3.10 -8.66 9.44
N ALA A 99 2.23 -8.16 8.57
CA ALA A 99 2.63 -7.68 7.25
C ALA A 99 3.64 -6.53 7.35
N ALA A 100 3.43 -5.56 8.25
CA ALA A 100 4.34 -4.46 8.50
C ALA A 100 5.72 -4.94 8.96
N GLN A 101 5.78 -5.90 9.89
CA GLN A 101 7.03 -6.50 10.34
C GLN A 101 7.74 -7.24 9.21
N GLN A 102 7.01 -8.00 8.38
CA GLN A 102 7.59 -8.70 7.23
C GLN A 102 8.15 -7.72 6.19
N VAL A 103 7.47 -6.61 5.93
CA VAL A 103 8.00 -5.57 5.04
C VAL A 103 9.27 -4.96 5.62
N MET A 104 9.32 -4.69 6.93
CA MET A 104 10.54 -4.18 7.57
C MET A 104 11.72 -5.15 7.42
N LEU A 105 11.50 -6.45 7.62
CA LEU A 105 12.54 -7.48 7.45
C LEU A 105 13.00 -7.58 5.98
N GLY A 106 12.06 -7.49 5.05
CA GLY A 106 12.30 -7.57 3.60
C GLY A 106 12.61 -6.23 2.94
N LEU A 107 12.76 -5.15 3.71
CA LEU A 107 12.76 -3.79 3.15
C LEU A 107 13.91 -3.61 2.16
N HIS A 108 15.09 -4.13 2.47
CA HIS A 108 16.26 -4.14 1.58
C HIS A 108 16.04 -4.86 0.24
N THR A 109 15.13 -5.84 0.19
CA THR A 109 14.73 -6.53 -1.04
C THR A 109 13.72 -5.67 -1.81
N VAL A 110 12.79 -5.02 -1.12
CA VAL A 110 11.76 -4.14 -1.71
C VAL A 110 12.35 -2.82 -2.21
N THR A 111 13.39 -2.29 -1.55
CA THR A 111 14.10 -1.07 -1.92
C THR A 111 15.22 -1.32 -2.92
N GLY A 112 15.46 -2.57 -3.35
CA GLY A 112 16.54 -2.91 -4.28
C GLY A 112 17.96 -2.76 -3.70
N GLN A 113 18.11 -2.49 -2.40
CA GLN A 113 19.41 -2.39 -1.71
C GLN A 113 20.15 -3.72 -1.57
N GLY A 114 19.48 -4.86 -1.78
CA GLY A 114 20.06 -6.20 -1.58
C GLY A 114 21.07 -6.67 -2.63
N SER A 115 21.24 -5.98 -3.77
CA SER A 115 22.14 -6.45 -4.82
C SER A 115 22.61 -5.34 -5.76
N ASN A 116 23.64 -4.58 -5.39
CA ASN A 116 24.44 -3.69 -6.27
C ASN A 116 23.67 -2.74 -7.23
N GLY A 117 22.37 -2.53 -7.01
CA GLY A 117 21.47 -1.87 -7.93
C GLY A 117 21.10 -0.49 -7.42
N SER A 118 21.25 0.52 -8.26
CA SER A 118 20.70 1.86 -8.02
C SER A 118 19.18 1.78 -7.93
N ILE A 119 18.60 2.34 -6.86
CA ILE A 119 17.16 2.28 -6.65
C ILE A 119 16.47 3.15 -7.69
N THR A 120 15.92 2.51 -8.72
CA THR A 120 15.51 3.20 -9.95
C THR A 120 14.08 3.76 -9.88
N HIS A 121 13.27 3.30 -8.91
CA HIS A 121 11.87 3.71 -8.78
C HIS A 121 11.46 3.88 -7.31
N GLN A 122 10.70 4.95 -7.05
CA GLN A 122 10.06 5.19 -5.75
C GLN A 122 9.00 4.10 -5.51
N PRO A 123 9.06 3.38 -4.37
CA PRO A 123 8.02 2.41 -4.04
C PRO A 123 6.73 3.14 -3.65
N PHE A 124 5.64 2.92 -4.39
CA PHE A 124 4.30 3.47 -4.10
C PHE A 124 3.65 2.95 -2.80
N PHE A 125 4.40 2.25 -1.94
CA PHE A 125 3.88 1.56 -0.76
C PHE A 125 3.62 2.47 0.44
N VAL A 126 4.18 3.68 0.49
CA VAL A 126 3.99 4.58 1.64
C VAL A 126 2.50 4.90 1.88
N PHE A 127 1.77 5.24 0.82
CA PHE A 127 0.33 5.50 0.90
C PHE A 127 -0.48 4.27 1.31
N TRP A 128 0.00 3.06 1.00
CA TRP A 128 -0.65 1.85 1.45
C TRP A 128 -0.63 1.76 2.97
N PHE A 129 0.53 1.94 3.61
CA PHE A 129 0.65 1.94 5.08
C PHE A 129 -0.20 3.04 5.73
N MET A 130 -0.19 4.25 5.16
CA MET A 130 -1.02 5.36 5.64
C MET A 130 -2.51 5.02 5.58
N ASN A 131 -2.95 4.36 4.50
CA ASN A 131 -4.34 3.91 4.37
C ASN A 131 -4.69 2.84 5.43
N GLN A 132 -3.75 1.97 5.79
CA GLN A 132 -3.97 0.99 6.87
C GLN A 132 -4.11 1.64 8.24
N ILE A 133 -3.31 2.67 8.55
CA ILE A 133 -3.47 3.45 9.77
C ILE A 133 -4.83 4.15 9.80
N ASN A 134 -5.26 4.79 8.69
CA ASN A 134 -6.58 5.42 8.60
C ASN A 134 -7.72 4.43 8.87
N ARG A 135 -7.62 3.21 8.35
CA ARG A 135 -8.61 2.14 8.57
C ARG A 135 -8.62 1.67 10.02
N ALA A 136 -7.44 1.47 10.62
CA ALA A 136 -7.32 1.12 12.03
C ALA A 136 -7.90 2.21 12.93
N LEU A 137 -7.60 3.48 12.67
CA LEU A 137 -8.19 4.62 13.38
C LEU A 137 -9.72 4.68 13.21
N SER A 138 -10.24 4.39 12.01
CA SER A 138 -11.68 4.32 11.76
C SER A 138 -12.34 3.21 12.59
N LEU A 139 -11.72 2.03 12.68
CA LEU A 139 -12.20 0.94 13.53
C LEU A 139 -12.22 1.31 15.01
N TRP A 140 -11.17 1.98 15.49
CA TRP A 140 -11.13 2.46 16.88
C TRP A 140 -12.16 3.56 17.16
N ASN A 141 -12.41 4.46 16.20
CA ASN A 141 -13.44 5.47 16.34
C ASN A 141 -14.85 4.86 16.44
N LEU A 142 -15.11 3.76 15.72
CA LEU A 142 -16.36 3.01 15.82
C LEU A 142 -16.47 2.24 17.15
N ASP A 143 -15.36 1.75 17.68
CA ASP A 143 -15.31 0.98 18.92
C ASP A 143 -14.04 1.31 19.73
N ARG A 144 -14.20 2.23 20.69
CA ARG A 144 -13.10 2.77 21.50
C ARG A 144 -12.42 1.72 22.39
N THR A 145 -13.06 0.56 22.59
CA THR A 145 -12.47 -0.56 23.34
C THR A 145 -11.49 -1.39 22.50
N LEU A 146 -11.44 -1.16 21.18
CA LEU A 146 -10.55 -1.88 20.25
C LEU A 146 -9.15 -1.24 20.22
N THR A 147 -8.49 -1.18 21.38
CA THR A 147 -7.16 -0.55 21.54
C THR A 147 -6.06 -1.18 20.68
N VAL A 148 -6.20 -2.46 20.34
CA VAL A 148 -5.30 -3.16 19.39
C VAL A 148 -5.17 -2.44 18.05
N ALA A 149 -6.18 -1.67 17.62
CA ALA A 149 -6.08 -0.86 16.41
C ALA A 149 -5.00 0.23 16.52
N LEU A 150 -4.86 0.85 17.69
CA LEU A 150 -3.86 1.88 17.94
C LEU A 150 -2.45 1.28 18.00
N ASP A 151 -2.30 0.11 18.60
CA ASP A 151 -1.00 -0.58 18.66
C ASP A 151 -0.54 -1.01 17.26
N VAL A 152 -1.46 -1.51 16.42
CA VAL A 152 -1.17 -1.84 15.02
C VAL A 152 -0.79 -0.59 14.22
N SER A 153 -1.50 0.54 14.42
CA SER A 153 -1.12 1.81 13.78
C SER A 153 0.30 2.26 14.15
N LYS A 154 0.74 2.06 15.40
CA LYS A 154 2.12 2.34 15.81
C LYS A 154 3.14 1.44 15.10
N VAL A 155 2.81 0.16 14.89
CA VAL A 155 3.68 -0.76 14.14
C VAL A 155 3.81 -0.34 12.67
N LEU A 156 2.72 0.17 12.07
CA LEU A 156 2.68 0.62 10.68
C LEU A 156 3.46 1.93 10.42
N ILE A 157 3.84 2.67 11.48
CA ILE A 157 4.68 3.86 11.36
C ILE A 157 6.10 3.52 10.88
N ALA A 158 6.71 2.46 11.40
CA ALA A 158 8.13 2.16 11.11
C ALA A 158 8.42 2.00 9.60
N PRO A 159 7.60 1.28 8.80
CA PRO A 159 7.75 1.26 7.35
C PRO A 159 7.63 2.64 6.68
N ILE A 160 6.75 3.50 7.19
CA ILE A 160 6.55 4.87 6.65
C ILE A 160 7.78 5.71 6.93
N ASP A 161 8.30 5.70 8.16
CA ASP A 161 9.48 6.47 8.54
C ASP A 161 10.70 6.06 7.69
N GLN A 162 10.95 4.76 7.54
CA GLN A 162 12.05 4.25 6.73
C GLN A 162 11.91 4.63 5.25
N LEU A 163 10.74 4.41 4.64
CA LEU A 163 10.52 4.75 3.24
C LEU A 163 10.57 6.26 2.99
N SER A 164 10.08 7.07 3.94
CA SER A 164 10.14 8.54 3.85
C SER A 164 11.57 9.06 4.00
N ALA A 165 12.44 8.32 4.69
CA ALA A 165 13.85 8.66 4.80
C ALA A 165 14.62 8.36 3.52
N ILE A 166 14.29 7.27 2.83
CA ILE A 166 14.95 6.91 1.56
C ILE A 166 14.42 7.78 0.41
N TRP A 167 13.12 8.12 0.41
CA TRP A 167 12.48 8.99 -0.59
C TRP A 167 11.75 10.17 0.05
N PRO A 168 12.47 11.26 0.39
CA PRO A 168 11.84 12.45 0.94
C PRO A 168 10.90 13.09 -0.09
N CYS A 169 9.62 13.20 0.27
CA CYS A 169 8.58 13.86 -0.53
C CYS A 169 7.75 14.77 0.39
N PRO A 170 7.74 16.10 0.17
CA PRO A 170 7.03 17.05 1.04
C PRO A 170 5.53 16.77 1.19
N GLU A 171 4.86 16.38 0.11
CA GLU A 171 3.42 16.10 0.10
C GLU A 171 3.09 14.84 0.92
N VAL A 172 3.88 13.78 0.75
CA VAL A 172 3.79 12.55 1.55
C VAL A 172 4.05 12.87 3.01
N HIS A 173 5.06 13.68 3.30
CA HIS A 173 5.42 14.08 4.67
C HIS A 173 4.30 14.90 5.33
N GLN A 174 3.66 15.82 4.61
CA GLN A 174 2.50 16.56 5.12
C GLN A 174 1.34 15.62 5.47
N HIS A 175 1.00 14.68 4.58
CA HIS A 175 -0.07 13.72 4.83
C HIS A 175 0.24 12.80 6.01
N TYR A 176 1.51 12.40 6.13
CA TYR A 176 2.00 11.60 7.24
C TYR A 176 1.88 12.34 8.58
N ASN A 177 2.31 13.60 8.64
CA ASN A 177 2.29 14.39 9.88
C ASN A 177 0.86 14.57 10.40
N GLU A 178 -0.10 14.81 9.53
CA GLU A 178 -1.51 14.89 9.91
C GLU A 178 -2.01 13.56 10.46
N LEU A 179 -1.69 12.46 9.78
CA LEU A 179 -2.08 11.12 10.23
C LEU A 179 -1.46 10.76 11.59
N ARG A 180 -0.20 11.15 11.81
CA ARG A 180 0.53 10.95 13.06
C ARG A 180 -0.08 11.77 14.19
N ARG A 181 -0.46 13.03 13.93
CA ARG A 181 -1.19 13.87 14.89
C ARG A 181 -2.52 13.24 15.32
N LEU A 182 -3.28 12.67 14.38
CA LEU A 182 -4.52 11.96 14.68
C LEU A 182 -4.28 10.72 15.54
N LEU A 183 -3.23 9.95 15.26
CA LEU A 183 -2.87 8.78 16.06
C LEU A 183 -2.42 9.16 17.47
N ASP A 184 -1.63 10.22 17.61
CA ASP A 184 -1.20 10.73 18.92
C ASP A 184 -2.40 11.11 19.78
N GLU A 185 -3.37 11.80 19.19
CA GLU A 185 -4.61 12.16 19.89
C GLU A 185 -5.43 10.94 20.29
N ALA A 186 -5.56 9.96 19.40
CA ALA A 186 -6.24 8.70 19.71
C ALA A 186 -5.54 7.94 20.85
N CYS A 187 -4.20 7.89 20.85
CA CYS A 187 -3.43 7.27 21.93
C CYS A 187 -3.62 8.00 23.26
N ARG A 188 -3.60 9.33 23.27
CA ARG A 188 -3.90 10.14 24.47
C ARG A 188 -5.29 9.84 25.01
N CYS A 189 -6.30 9.85 24.14
CA CYS A 189 -7.68 9.53 24.50
C CYS A 189 -7.83 8.13 25.11
N ALA A 190 -7.05 7.16 24.64
CA ALA A 190 -7.08 5.78 25.12
C ALA A 190 -6.17 5.53 26.34
N GLY A 191 -5.43 6.54 26.82
CA GLY A 191 -4.45 6.37 27.90
C GLY A 191 -3.26 5.48 27.50
N LEU A 192 -2.94 5.39 26.21
CA LEU A 192 -1.85 4.58 25.69
C LEU A 192 -0.58 5.41 25.46
N PRO A 193 0.61 4.78 25.48
CA PRO A 193 1.84 5.44 25.09
C PRO A 193 1.76 5.97 23.65
N LEU A 194 2.35 7.15 23.44
CA LEU A 194 2.47 7.77 22.13
C LEU A 194 3.39 6.93 21.22
N PRO A 195 3.22 7.01 19.88
CA PRO A 195 4.16 6.42 18.94
C PRO A 195 5.58 6.99 19.12
N PRO A 196 6.63 6.17 18.88
CA PRO A 196 8.03 6.62 18.97
C PRO A 196 8.27 7.85 18.10
N PRO A 197 9.02 8.88 18.56
CA PRO A 197 9.31 10.08 17.77
C PRO A 197 9.80 9.73 16.37
N GLN A 198 9.42 10.53 15.37
CA GLN A 198 9.91 10.33 14.02
C GLN A 198 11.44 10.43 14.02
N GLU A 199 12.13 9.38 13.58
CA GLU A 199 13.55 9.45 13.31
C GLU A 199 13.73 10.38 12.10
N VAL A 200 14.19 11.60 12.35
CA VAL A 200 14.52 12.54 11.27
C VAL A 200 15.82 12.03 10.64
N PRO A 201 15.83 11.56 9.39
CA PRO A 201 17.08 11.24 8.73
C PRO A 201 17.93 12.51 8.65
N PRO A 202 19.26 12.42 8.85
CA PRO A 202 20.13 13.58 8.76
C PRO A 202 19.94 14.25 7.39
N ALA A 203 19.85 15.58 7.40
CA ALA A 203 19.67 16.36 6.18
C ALA A 203 20.71 15.91 5.12
N PRO A 204 20.29 15.64 3.88
CA PRO A 204 21.25 15.34 2.82
C PRO A 204 22.23 16.52 2.73
N PRO A 205 23.55 16.26 2.64
CA PRO A 205 24.51 17.35 2.47
C PRO A 205 24.12 18.15 1.23
N PRO A 206 24.24 19.50 1.27
CA PRO A 206 23.90 20.32 0.12
C PRO A 206 24.64 19.77 -1.09
N LEU A 207 23.89 19.47 -2.16
CA LEU A 207 24.45 19.01 -3.42
C LEU A 207 25.55 20.00 -3.80
N ALA A 208 26.80 19.55 -3.75
CA ALA A 208 27.91 20.33 -4.25
C ALA A 208 27.58 20.63 -5.71
N VAL A 209 27.32 21.91 -6.00
CA VAL A 209 27.20 22.41 -7.36
C VAL A 209 28.49 22.00 -8.05
N PHE A 210 28.41 21.00 -8.93
CA PHE A 210 29.51 20.66 -9.81
C PHE A 210 29.75 21.90 -10.67
N ALA A 211 30.73 22.71 -10.25
CA ALA A 211 31.25 23.77 -11.07
C ALA A 211 31.71 23.12 -12.38
N GLN A 212 30.99 23.40 -13.46
CA GLN A 212 31.44 23.07 -14.80
C GLN A 212 32.80 23.74 -14.99
N LYS A 213 33.87 22.95 -14.93
CA LYS A 213 35.17 23.38 -15.44
C LYS A 213 34.98 23.61 -16.93
N SER A 214 35.07 24.86 -17.34
CA SER A 214 35.17 25.26 -18.74
C SER A 214 36.38 24.58 -19.37
N SER A 215 36.13 23.74 -20.38
CA SER A 215 37.20 23.20 -21.24
C SER A 215 37.75 24.32 -22.13
N PRO A 216 39.09 24.43 -22.32
CA PRO A 216 39.65 25.41 -23.23
C PRO A 216 39.50 24.95 -24.68
N THR A 217 39.14 25.92 -25.53
CA THR A 217 38.95 25.82 -26.98
C THR A 217 40.27 25.97 -27.75
N SER A 218 40.26 25.44 -28.98
CA SER A 218 41.18 25.67 -30.13
C SER A 218 42.38 24.72 -30.21
N GLN A 219 42.79 24.15 -31.34
CA GLN A 219 42.55 24.32 -32.79
C GLN A 219 43.42 23.21 -33.46
N LEU A 220 43.22 22.59 -34.63
CA LEU A 220 43.13 23.09 -36.00
C LEU A 220 42.94 21.90 -36.97
N LEU A 221 42.19 22.17 -38.04
CA LEU A 221 42.18 21.62 -39.40
C LEU A 221 43.12 20.43 -39.76
N SER A 222 42.58 19.41 -40.43
CA SER A 222 42.65 19.28 -41.91
C SER A 222 42.07 17.95 -42.44
N SER A 223 41.15 18.04 -43.41
CA SER A 223 40.69 16.93 -44.26
C SER A 223 41.61 16.76 -45.47
N PRO A 224 41.66 15.56 -46.06
CA PRO A 224 41.49 15.42 -47.51
C PRO A 224 40.56 14.23 -47.86
N ARG A 225 39.51 14.40 -48.66
CA ARG A 225 39.41 14.52 -50.13
C ARG A 225 39.50 13.16 -50.87
N TRP A 226 38.42 12.89 -51.60
CA TRP A 226 38.08 11.71 -52.41
C TRP A 226 39.13 11.31 -53.47
N GLY A 227 39.25 10.00 -53.72
CA GLY A 227 39.91 9.40 -54.88
C GLY A 227 39.33 8.02 -55.19
N GLN A 228 38.92 7.82 -56.44
CA GLN A 228 38.19 6.67 -57.00
C GLN A 228 39.10 5.44 -57.23
N ASN A 229 38.53 4.22 -57.29
CA ASN A 229 38.23 3.45 -58.53
C ASN A 229 38.44 1.92 -58.44
N HIS A 230 37.48 1.19 -59.05
CA HIS A 230 37.55 -0.13 -59.71
C HIS A 230 37.89 -1.38 -58.85
N ASP A 231 37.32 -2.58 -59.05
CA ASP A 231 36.21 -3.14 -59.84
C ASP A 231 36.09 -4.63 -59.43
N SER A 232 35.05 -5.32 -59.90
CA SER A 232 34.96 -6.79 -60.08
C SER A 232 34.45 -7.68 -58.91
N ARG A 233 33.13 -7.92 -58.90
CA ARG A 233 32.52 -9.28 -58.76
C ARG A 233 32.78 -10.08 -60.06
N PRO A 234 32.46 -11.39 -60.24
CA PRO A 234 31.56 -12.29 -59.49
C PRO A 234 32.22 -13.68 -59.18
N VAL A 235 31.62 -14.65 -58.48
CA VAL A 235 30.68 -15.69 -58.99
C VAL A 235 30.47 -16.72 -57.85
N ARG A 236 29.21 -17.08 -57.57
CA ARG A 236 28.74 -18.33 -56.89
C ARG A 236 28.77 -19.49 -57.90
N PRO A 237 28.78 -20.81 -57.57
CA PRO A 237 27.87 -21.41 -56.57
C PRO A 237 28.33 -22.70 -55.86
N LEU A 238 27.70 -23.01 -54.72
CA LEU A 238 26.82 -24.18 -54.47
C LEU A 238 26.13 -23.96 -53.13
#